data_AF-F8E6D9-F1
#
_entry.id   AF-F8E6D9-F1
#
_cell.length_a   1.000
_cell.length_b   1.000
_cell.length_c   1.000
_cell.angle_alpha   90.00
_cell.angle_beta   90.00
_cell.angle_gamma   90.00
#
_symmetry.space_group_name_H-M   'P 1'
#
loop_
_entity.id
_entity.type
_entity.pdbx_description
1 polymer ?
#
loop_
_entity_poly.entity_id
_entity_poly.type
_entity_poly.pdbx_seq_one_letter_code
_entity_poly.pdbx_strand_id
1 'polypeptide(L)' 'MKKDTISFTNGRVGFTLIEVLTVIVIIGILAVIAIPQFASYRISAFNSTAQSDLRNAKSHLEAYYSEHGTYPAD' A
#
# COMPACT_ATOMS: atom_id res chain seq x y z
N MET A 1 10.26 -41.30 51.35
CA MET A 1 9.63 -40.01 50.97
C MET A 1 10.70 -39.04 50.48
N LYS A 2 10.95 -38.96 49.16
CA LYS A 2 11.75 -37.89 48.55
C LYS A 2 11.38 -37.70 47.06
N LYS A 3 10.41 -36.79 46.89
CA LYS A 3 9.96 -36.02 45.73
C LYS A 3 10.59 -36.30 44.36
N ASP A 4 9.78 -36.93 43.52
CA ASP A 4 9.82 -36.96 42.06
C ASP A 4 9.74 -35.52 41.52
N THR A 5 10.89 -34.98 41.14
CA THR A 5 11.02 -33.63 40.57
C THR A 5 11.00 -33.75 39.05
N ILE A 6 9.87 -33.43 38.43
CA ILE A 6 9.73 -33.40 36.97
C ILE A 6 10.35 -32.09 36.46
N SER A 7 11.62 -32.16 36.02
CA SER A 7 12.29 -31.02 35.36
C SER A 7 11.90 -30.95 33.89
N PHE A 8 11.07 -29.97 33.53
CA PHE A 8 10.85 -29.58 32.14
C PHE A 8 12.01 -28.68 31.69
N THR A 9 12.99 -29.27 31.01
CA THR A 9 14.05 -28.49 30.36
C THR A 9 13.44 -27.80 29.13
N ASN A 10 13.28 -26.48 29.22
CA ASN A 10 12.85 -25.66 28.10
C ASN A 10 13.96 -25.62 27.04
N GLY A 11 13.86 -26.48 26.03
CA GLY A 11 14.72 -26.47 24.86
C GLY A 11 14.59 -25.11 24.17
N ARG A 12 15.70 -24.37 24.08
CA ARG A 12 15.75 -23.12 23.32
C ARG A 12 15.70 -23.48 21.84
N VAL A 13 14.55 -23.22 21.21
CA VAL A 13 14.37 -23.38 19.77
C VAL A 13 14.93 -22.12 19.11
N GLY A 14 16.04 -22.26 18.39
CA GLY A 14 16.64 -21.17 17.60
C GLY A 14 16.30 -21.33 16.13
N PHE A 15 16.15 -20.21 15.41
CA PHE A 15 15.99 -20.21 13.96
C PHE A 15 17.26 -20.70 13.26
N THR A 16 17.08 -21.36 12.13
CA THR A 16 18.21 -21.79 11.31
C THR A 16 18.72 -20.62 10.45
N LEU A 17 20.02 -20.62 10.13
CA LEU A 17 20.59 -19.63 9.20
C LEU A 17 19.96 -19.72 7.81
N ILE A 18 19.56 -20.94 7.40
CA ILE A 18 18.94 -21.18 6.09
C ILE A 18 17.52 -20.61 6.01
N GLU A 19 16.74 -20.64 7.09
CA GLU A 19 15.44 -19.95 7.15
C GLU A 19 15.59 -18.46 6.93
N VAL A 20 16.52 -17.81 7.64
CA VAL A 20 16.73 -16.37 7.48
C VAL A 20 17.22 -16.04 6.07
N LEU A 21 18.13 -16.85 5.51
CA LEU A 21 18.68 -16.64 4.16
C LEU A 21 17.62 -16.74 3.06
N THR A 22 16.73 -17.73 3.13
CA THR A 22 15.66 -17.88 2.12
C THR A 22 14.62 -16.75 2.21
N VAL A 23 14.30 -16.29 3.43
CA VAL A 23 13.36 -15.18 3.65
C VAL A 23 13.89 -13.88 3.04
N ILE A 24 15.16 -13.53 3.26
CA ILE A 24 15.72 -12.29 2.68
C ILE A 24 15.80 -12.36 1.15
N VAL A 25 16.02 -13.55 0.57
CA VAL A 25 16.01 -13.74 -0.88
C VAL A 25 14.62 -13.48 -1.45
N ILE A 26 13.57 -14.03 -0.83
CA ILE A 26 12.19 -13.79 -1.26
C ILE A 26 11.83 -12.31 -1.13
N ILE A 27 12.14 -11.67 0.00
CA ILE A 27 11.90 -10.23 0.21
C ILE A 27 12.65 -9.39 -0.82
N GLY A 28 13.89 -9.75 -1.16
CA GLY A 28 14.68 -9.06 -2.17
C GLY A 28 14.03 -9.10 -3.55
N ILE A 29 13.54 -10.27 -3.97
CA ILE A 29 12.83 -10.44 -5.26
C ILE A 29 11.56 -9.58 -5.29
N LEU A 30 10.77 -9.62 -4.22
CA LEU A 30 9.53 -8.84 -4.14
C LEU A 30 9.80 -7.33 -4.14
N ALA A 31 10.83 -6.87 -3.44
CA ALA A 31 11.17 -5.45 -3.34
C ALA A 31 11.54 -4.84 -4.71
N VAL A 32 12.27 -5.59 -5.54
CA VAL A 32 12.68 -5.14 -6.90
C VAL A 32 11.46 -4.83 -7.78
N ILE A 33 10.39 -5.63 -7.68
CA ILE A 33 9.15 -5.44 -8.45
C ILE A 33 8.26 -4.38 -7.80
N ALA A 34 8.15 -4.39 -6.47
CA ALA A 34 7.23 -3.53 -5.73
C ALA A 34 7.58 -2.04 -5.82
N ILE A 35 8.87 -1.68 -5.73
CA ILE A 35 9.31 -0.28 -5.71
C ILE A 35 8.91 0.50 -6.98
N PRO A 36 9.25 0.05 -8.21
CA PRO A 36 8.87 0.78 -9.42
C PRO A 36 7.34 0.77 -9.64
N GLN A 37 6.68 -0.34 -9.31
CA GLN A 37 5.21 -0.43 -9.42
C GLN A 37 4.52 0.58 -8.50
N PHE A 38 4.98 0.72 -7.26
CA PHE A 38 4.43 1.67 -6.31
C PHE A 38 4.61 3.12 -6.77
N ALA A 39 5.77 3.47 -7.33
CA ALA A 39 6.00 4.80 -7.90
C ALA A 39 5.02 5.10 -9.05
N SER A 40 4.83 4.16 -9.98
CA SER A 40 3.87 4.29 -11.09
C SER A 40 2.42 4.39 -10.59
N TYR A 41 2.06 3.58 -9.60
CA TYR A 41 0.72 3.60 -8.99
C TYR A 41 0.41 4.96 -8.36
N ARG A 42 1.38 5.57 -7.66
CA ARG A 42 1.21 6.89 -7.07
C ARG A 42 0.95 7.97 -8.11
N ILE A 43 1.67 7.95 -9.23
CA ILE A 43 1.46 8.90 -10.33
C ILE A 43 0.08 8.68 -10.96
N SER A 44 -0.29 7.44 -11.21
CA SER A 44 -1.60 7.08 -11.79
C SER A 44 -2.75 7.50 -10.88
N ALA A 45 -2.60 7.32 -9.55
CA ALA A 45 -3.57 7.79 -8.57
C ALA A 45 -3.71 9.31 -8.59
N PHE A 46 -2.60 10.05 -8.62
CA PHE A 46 -2.63 11.51 -8.72
C PHE A 46 -3.32 11.98 -10.01
N ASN A 47 -2.99 11.39 -11.15
CA ASN A 47 -3.63 11.71 -12.43
C ASN A 47 -5.12 11.38 -12.43
N SER A 48 -5.52 10.26 -11.81
CA SER A 48 -6.92 9.87 -11.64
C SER A 48 -7.69 10.90 -10.81
N THR A 49 -7.12 11.35 -9.69
CA THR A 49 -7.71 12.42 -8.87
C THR A 49 -7.85 13.71 -9.67
N ALA A 50 -6.79 14.17 -10.32
CA ALA A 50 -6.84 15.39 -11.13
C ALA A 50 -7.89 15.30 -12.26
N GLN A 51 -8.01 14.13 -12.91
CA GLN A 51 -9.04 13.92 -13.93
C GLN A 51 -10.45 13.94 -13.34
N SER A 52 -10.64 13.39 -12.15
CA SER A 52 -11.92 13.46 -11.42
C SER A 52 -12.28 14.90 -11.06
N ASP A 53 -11.31 15.68 -10.58
CA ASP A 53 -11.51 17.07 -10.21
C ASP A 53 -11.91 17.93 -11.41
N LEU A 54 -11.26 17.72 -12.57
CA LEU A 54 -11.62 18.39 -13.82
C LEU A 54 -13.03 18.03 -14.29
N ARG A 55 -13.43 16.75 -14.17
CA ARG A 55 -14.79 16.31 -14.52
C ARG A 55 -15.82 16.95 -13.60
N ASN A 56 -15.53 17.04 -12.30
CA ASN A 56 -16.39 17.70 -11.34
C ASN A 56 -16.52 19.19 -11.66
N ALA A 57 -15.40 19.89 -11.86
CA ALA A 57 -15.39 21.31 -12.23
C ALA A 57 -16.18 21.57 -13.51
N LYS A 58 -15.97 20.75 -14.54
CA LYS A 58 -16.75 20.82 -15.78
C LYS A 58 -18.25 20.65 -15.51
N SER A 59 -18.64 19.64 -14.73
CA SER A 59 -20.04 19.40 -14.39
C SER A 59 -20.66 20.59 -13.65
N HIS A 60 -19.91 21.24 -12.76
CA HIS A 60 -20.36 22.45 -12.06
C HIS A 60 -20.55 23.64 -13.01
N LEU A 61 -19.61 23.83 -13.94
CA LEU A 61 -19.70 24.89 -14.95
C LEU A 61 -20.87 24.67 -15.92
N GLU A 62 -21.09 23.43 -16.36
CA GLU A 62 -22.22 23.06 -17.21
C GLU A 62 -23.56 23.26 -16.49
N ALA A 63 -23.64 22.91 -15.20
CA ALA A 63 -24.80 23.19 -14.36
C ALA A 63 -25.08 24.70 -14.25
N TYR A 64 -24.04 25.50 -13.97
CA TYR A 64 -24.18 26.95 -13.90
C TYR A 64 -24.65 27.56 -15.22
N TYR A 65 -24.05 27.13 -16.33
CA TYR A 65 -24.44 27.58 -17.68
C TYR A 65 -25.88 27.19 -18.00
N SER A 66 -26.32 26.00 -17.60
CA SER A 66 -27.72 25.57 -17.79
C SER A 66 -28.71 26.45 -17.03
N GLU A 67 -28.32 27.01 -15.89
CA GLU A 67 -29.16 27.88 -15.07
C GLU A 67 -29.14 29.35 -15.53
N HIS A 68 -27.96 29.86 -15.89
CA HIS A 68 -27.74 31.30 -16.13
C HIS A 68 -27.54 31.66 -17.59
N GLY A 69 -27.43 30.68 -18.49
CA GLY A 69 -27.18 30.87 -19.93
C GLY A 69 -25.80 31.43 -20.27
N THR A 70 -24.91 31.60 -19.28
CA THR A 70 -23.56 32.12 -19.42
C THR A 70 -22.62 31.35 -18.51
N TYR A 71 -21.33 31.26 -18.86
CA TYR A 71 -20.31 30.73 -17.94
C TYR A 71 -19.93 31.81 -16.92
N PRO A 72 -19.55 31.41 -15.69
CA PRO A 72 -19.11 32.38 -14.70
C PRO A 72 -17.87 33.14 -15.20
N ALA A 73 -17.90 34.47 -15.12
CA ALA A 73 -16.69 35.30 -15.19
C ALA A 73 -15.88 35.06 -13.90
N ASP A 74 -14.56 35.28 -13.96
CA ASP A 74 -13.64 34.92 -12.88
C ASP A 74 -13.98 35.52 -11.50
#